data_AF-A0AAJ2NS62-F1
#
_entry.id   AF-A0AAJ2NS62-F1
#
_cell.length_a   1.000
_cell.length_b   1.000
_cell.length_c   1.000
_cell.angle_alpha   90.00
_cell.angle_beta   90.00
_cell.angle_gamma   90.00
#
_symmetry.space_group_name_H-M   'P 1'
#
loop_
_entity.id
_entity.type
_entity.pdbx_description
1 polymer ?
#
loop_
_entity_poly.entity_id
_entity_poly.type
_entity_poly.pdbx_seq_one_letter_code
_entity_poly.pdbx_strand_id
1 'polypeptide(L)'
;FIKVNCAAIPEPLLESELFGYEGGAFTGSKKEGKMGLLELADGGTFLLDENVEMPLSLQVKLLRVLQDKRVQRIGSTKSKKIDVRVISATNQNLEEKIN
;
A
#
# COMPACT_ATOMS: atom_id res chain seq x y z
N PHE A 1 -9.29 -8.10 -8.79
CA PHE A 1 -9.15 -8.52 -7.37
C PHE A 1 -7.69 -8.77 -7.11
N ILE A 2 -7.09 -8.06 -6.15
CA ILE A 2 -5.67 -8.19 -5.77
C ILE A 2 -5.62 -8.54 -4.28
N LYS A 3 -4.81 -9.54 -3.91
CA LYS A 3 -4.57 -9.93 -2.51
C LYS A 3 -3.10 -9.67 -2.17
N VAL A 4 -2.87 -9.12 -0.98
CA VAL A 4 -1.54 -8.92 -0.41
C VAL A 4 -1.53 -9.46 1.01
N ASN A 5 -0.51 -10.25 1.36
CA ASN A 5 -0.22 -10.60 2.74
C ASN A 5 0.95 -9.73 3.23
N CYS A 6 0.67 -8.88 4.20
CA CYS A 6 1.64 -7.91 4.72
C CYS A 6 2.80 -8.58 5.47
N ALA A 7 2.57 -9.74 6.09
CA ALA A 7 3.61 -10.52 6.77
C ALA A 7 4.58 -11.22 5.79
N ALA A 8 4.14 -11.45 4.54
CA ALA A 8 4.94 -12.16 3.54
C ALA A 8 5.90 -11.25 2.76
N ILE A 9 5.72 -9.93 2.83
CA ILE A 9 6.57 -8.96 2.14
C ILE A 9 7.52 -8.31 3.15
N PRO A 10 8.83 -8.30 2.91
CA PRO A 10 9.77 -7.60 3.77
C PRO A 10 9.37 -6.12 3.93
N GLU A 11 9.37 -5.63 5.15
CA GLU A 11 9.03 -4.24 5.50
C GLU A 11 9.71 -3.19 4.58
N PRO A 12 11.02 -3.28 4.26
CA PRO A 12 11.68 -2.31 3.39
C PRO A 12 11.11 -2.24 1.96
N LEU A 13 10.46 -3.30 1.50
CA LEU A 13 9.87 -3.39 0.15
C LEU A 13 8.39 -3.07 0.14
N LEU A 14 7.70 -3.27 1.28
CA LEU A 14 6.24 -3.19 1.37
C LEU A 14 5.68 -1.86 0.85
N GLU A 15 6.35 -0.74 1.14
CA GLU A 15 5.93 0.57 0.62
C GLU A 15 5.96 0.60 -0.91
N SER A 16 7.09 0.17 -1.49
CA SER A 16 7.29 0.20 -2.94
C SER A 16 6.38 -0.77 -3.69
N GLU A 17 5.97 -1.87 -3.04
CA GLU A 17 4.99 -2.81 -3.57
C GLU A 17 3.56 -2.22 -3.53
N LEU A 18 3.13 -1.68 -2.38
CA LEU A 18 1.77 -1.16 -2.22
C LEU A 18 1.52 0.09 -3.07
N PHE A 19 2.43 1.06 -3.01
CA PHE A 19 2.24 2.40 -3.56
C PHE A 19 2.95 2.61 -4.91
N GLY A 20 3.91 1.74 -5.26
CA GLY A 20 4.74 1.94 -6.45
C GLY A 20 5.73 3.09 -6.29
N TYR A 21 6.54 3.32 -7.33
CA TYR A 21 7.56 4.36 -7.34
C TYR A 21 7.79 4.91 -8.75
N GLU A 22 8.25 6.15 -8.84
CA GLU A 22 8.79 6.70 -10.09
C GLU A 22 10.25 6.32 -10.31
N GLY A 23 10.69 6.33 -11.56
CA GLY A 23 12.09 6.07 -11.88
C GLY A 23 13.01 7.09 -11.23
N GLY A 24 14.04 6.61 -10.53
CA GLY A 24 14.96 7.47 -9.80
C GLY A 24 14.47 7.92 -8.42
N ALA A 25 13.36 7.37 -7.91
CA ALA A 25 12.83 7.72 -6.59
C ALA A 25 13.78 7.38 -5.43
N PHE A 26 14.60 6.34 -5.58
CA PHE A 26 15.61 5.91 -4.60
C PHE A 26 16.73 5.10 -5.26
N THR A 27 17.85 4.92 -4.55
CA THR A 27 18.98 4.10 -5.01
C THR A 27 18.54 2.67 -5.29
N GLY A 28 18.73 2.20 -6.53
CA GLY A 28 18.29 0.87 -6.96
C GLY A 28 16.87 0.81 -7.52
N SER A 29 16.14 1.94 -7.58
CA SER A 29 14.88 2.01 -8.32
C SER A 29 15.10 1.78 -9.82
N LYS A 30 14.19 1.04 -10.45
CA LYS A 30 14.15 0.86 -11.91
C LYS A 30 13.92 2.19 -12.61
N LYS A 31 14.58 2.43 -13.74
CA LYS A 31 14.45 3.70 -14.50
C LYS A 31 13.02 3.94 -14.98
N GLU A 32 12.30 2.87 -15.29
CA GLU A 32 10.91 2.89 -15.71
C GLU A 32 9.91 3.07 -14.55
N GLY A 33 10.37 3.04 -13.30
CA GLY A 33 9.52 3.02 -12.12
C GLY A 33 8.77 1.69 -11.95
N LYS A 34 7.80 1.67 -11.04
CA LYS A 34 6.92 0.52 -10.81
C LYS A 34 5.53 0.99 -10.39
N MET A 35 4.50 0.40 -10.96
CA MET A 35 3.12 0.62 -10.53
C MET A 35 2.86 -0.10 -9.20
N GLY A 36 2.18 0.57 -8.27
CA GLY A 36 1.80 -0.02 -6.98
C GLY A 36 0.62 -0.97 -7.10
N LEU A 37 0.53 -1.92 -6.17
CA LEU A 37 -0.56 -2.90 -6.11
C LEU A 37 -1.93 -2.23 -5.88
N LEU A 38 -1.98 -1.09 -5.19
CA LEU A 38 -3.21 -0.30 -5.03
C LEU A 38 -3.69 0.29 -6.36
N GLU A 39 -2.77 0.74 -7.22
CA GLU A 39 -3.12 1.22 -8.56
C GLU A 39 -3.59 0.08 -9.46
N LEU A 40 -2.99 -1.12 -9.33
CA LEU A 40 -3.39 -2.31 -10.09
C LEU A 40 -4.78 -2.83 -9.67
N ALA A 41 -5.25 -2.47 -8.47
CA ALA A 41 -6.55 -2.85 -7.95
C ALA A 41 -7.67 -1.84 -8.26
N ASP A 42 -7.35 -0.76 -8.98
CA ASP A 42 -8.30 0.27 -9.41
C ASP A 42 -9.47 -0.33 -10.21
N GLY A 43 -10.69 0.10 -9.90
CA GLY A 43 -11.95 -0.47 -10.39
C GLY A 43 -12.32 -1.82 -9.77
N GLY A 44 -11.61 -2.27 -8.72
CA GLY A 44 -11.74 -3.62 -8.18
C GLY A 44 -11.75 -3.70 -6.65
N THR A 45 -11.15 -4.77 -6.14
CA THR A 45 -11.08 -5.06 -4.71
C THR A 45 -9.64 -5.41 -4.32
N PHE A 46 -9.20 -4.86 -3.19
CA PHE A 46 -7.89 -5.03 -2.60
C PHE A 46 -8.03 -5.69 -1.22
N LEU A 47 -7.51 -6.90 -1.06
CA LEU A 47 -7.49 -7.63 0.19
C LEU A 47 -6.12 -7.46 0.88
N LEU A 48 -6.13 -6.88 2.06
CA LEU A 48 -5.00 -6.74 2.98
C LEU A 48 -5.07 -7.84 4.05
N ASP A 49 -4.24 -8.85 3.94
CA ASP A 49 -4.11 -9.95 4.90
C ASP A 49 -2.97 -9.64 5.88
N GLU A 50 -3.19 -9.93 7.17
CA GLU A 50 -2.31 -9.57 8.29
C GLU A 50 -1.95 -8.07 8.34
N ASN A 51 -2.96 -7.21 8.23
CA ASN A 51 -2.74 -5.75 8.13
C ASN A 51 -2.05 -5.13 9.36
N VAL A 52 -2.06 -5.82 10.51
CA VAL A 52 -1.35 -5.41 11.74
C VAL A 52 0.16 -5.50 11.63
N GLU A 53 0.68 -6.29 10.70
CA GLU A 53 2.12 -6.41 10.41
C GLU A 53 2.63 -5.22 9.57
N MET A 54 1.74 -4.34 9.11
CA MET A 54 2.12 -3.14 8.40
C MET A 54 2.74 -2.12 9.35
N PRO A 55 3.91 -1.52 9.03
CA PRO A 55 4.49 -0.45 9.82
C PRO A 55 3.54 0.74 9.98
N LEU A 56 3.55 1.39 11.15
CA LEU A 56 2.68 2.53 11.45
C LEU A 56 2.76 3.64 10.40
N SER A 57 3.95 3.91 9.87
CA SER A 57 4.17 4.91 8.81
C SER A 57 3.39 4.60 7.54
N LEU A 58 3.25 3.31 7.19
CA LEU A 58 2.47 2.86 6.03
C LEU A 58 0.98 2.82 6.32
N GLN A 59 0.57 2.53 7.56
CA GLN A 59 -0.84 2.62 7.97
C GLN A 59 -1.37 4.05 7.81
N VAL A 60 -0.57 5.07 8.16
CA VAL A 60 -0.94 6.49 7.94
C VAL A 60 -1.09 6.81 6.45
N LYS A 61 -0.22 6.26 5.58
CA LYS A 61 -0.35 6.45 4.13
C LYS A 61 -1.59 5.74 3.57
N LEU A 62 -1.85 4.51 4.02
CA LEU A 62 -3.04 3.76 3.64
C LEU A 62 -4.32 4.49 4.04
N LEU A 63 -4.36 5.10 5.24
CA LEU A 63 -5.49 5.91 5.69
C LEU A 63 -5.81 7.05 4.71
N ARG A 64 -4.79 7.76 4.21
CA ARG A 64 -4.98 8.80 3.18
C ARG A 64 -5.56 8.23 1.89
N VAL A 65 -5.12 7.06 1.47
CA VAL A 65 -5.71 6.38 0.29
C VAL A 65 -7.19 6.07 0.52
N LEU A 66 -7.55 5.58 1.70
CA LEU A 66 -8.93 5.23 2.05
C LEU A 66 -9.84 6.46 2.07
N GLN A 67 -9.36 7.57 2.64
CA GLN A 67 -10.10 8.83 2.78
C GLN A 67 -10.20 9.60 1.45
N ASP A 68 -9.08 9.84 0.80
CA ASP A 68 -9.01 10.71 -0.37
C ASP A 68 -9.33 9.97 -1.66
N LYS A 69 -9.31 8.63 -1.64
CA LYS A 69 -9.40 7.77 -2.83
C LYS A 69 -8.32 8.11 -3.86
N ARG A 70 -7.11 8.44 -3.37
CA ARG A 70 -5.95 8.76 -4.20
C ARG A 70 -4.71 8.05 -3.70
N VAL A 71 -3.87 7.64 -4.63
CA VAL A 71 -2.57 7.04 -4.36
C VAL A 71 -1.48 7.89 -4.99
N GLN A 72 -0.33 7.98 -4.31
CA GLN A 72 0.84 8.71 -4.77
C GLN A 72 2.04 7.77 -4.70
N ARG A 73 2.74 7.62 -5.84
CA ARG A 73 3.95 6.80 -5.93
C ARG A 73 5.09 7.45 -5.14
N ILE A 74 6.00 6.62 -4.63
CA ILE A 74 7.24 7.10 -4.01
C ILE A 74 8.02 7.95 -5.04
N GLY A 75 8.46 9.13 -4.61
CA GLY A 75 9.18 10.09 -5.46
C GLY A 75 8.31 10.93 -6.39
N SER A 76 7.01 10.62 -6.55
CA SER A 76 6.11 11.44 -7.35
C SER A 76 5.55 12.60 -6.54
N THR A 77 5.20 13.71 -7.20
CA THR A 77 4.40 14.81 -6.63
C THR A 77 2.94 14.76 -7.07
N LYS A 78 2.58 13.80 -7.94
CA LYS A 78 1.24 13.66 -8.51
C LYS A 78 0.51 12.52 -7.83
N SER A 79 -0.75 12.77 -7.45
CA SER A 79 -1.64 11.75 -6.92
C SER A 79 -2.66 11.32 -7.98
N LYS A 80 -2.85 10.01 -8.10
CA LYS A 80 -3.81 9.37 -9.01
C LYS A 80 -5.06 8.98 -8.23
N LYS A 81 -6.25 9.37 -8.72
CA LYS A 81 -7.52 8.89 -8.15
C LYS A 81 -7.69 7.40 -8.45
N ILE A 82 -8.13 6.63 -7.47
CA ILE A 82 -8.44 5.22 -7.61
C ILE A 82 -9.81 4.94 -7.01
N ASP A 83 -10.53 3.98 -7.58
CA ASP A 83 -11.77 3.46 -7.03
C ASP A 83 -11.56 2.00 -6.64
N VAL A 84 -11.34 1.75 -5.36
CA VAL A 84 -11.03 0.41 -4.85
C VAL A 84 -11.81 0.12 -3.59
N ARG A 85 -12.43 -1.06 -3.57
CA ARG A 85 -12.99 -1.65 -2.34
C ARG A 85 -11.86 -2.32 -1.56
N VAL A 86 -11.66 -1.91 -0.30
CA VAL A 86 -10.64 -2.52 0.57
C VAL A 86 -11.31 -3.50 1.53
N ILE A 87 -10.70 -4.68 1.66
CA ILE A 87 -11.04 -5.69 2.67
C ILE A 87 -9.77 -5.94 3.46
N SER A 88 -9.86 -5.97 4.78
CA SER A 88 -8.72 -6.28 5.66
C SER A 88 -9.01 -7.52 6.51
N ALA A 89 -7.97 -8.30 6.77
CA ALA A 89 -8.00 -9.45 7.67
C ALA A 89 -6.72 -9.48 8.52
N THR A 90 -6.81 -10.07 9.70
CA THR A 90 -5.67 -10.31 10.59
C THR A 90 -6.00 -11.45 11.55
N ASN A 91 -4.98 -12.16 11.99
CA ASN A 91 -5.08 -13.18 13.03
C ASN A 91 -4.91 -12.62 14.46
N GLN A 92 -4.64 -11.32 14.62
CA GLN A 92 -4.37 -10.68 15.92
C GLN A 92 -5.57 -9.87 16.40
N ASN A 93 -5.68 -9.72 17.73
CA ASN A 93 -6.68 -8.83 18.32
C ASN A 93 -6.23 -7.36 18.13
N LEU A 94 -6.97 -6.60 17.32
CA LEU A 94 -6.66 -5.19 17.07
C LEU A 94 -6.78 -4.33 18.33
N GLU A 95 -7.76 -4.60 19.20
CA GLU A 95 -8.01 -3.79 20.39
C GLU A 95 -6.81 -3.86 21.35
N GLU A 96 -6.15 -5.01 21.43
CA GLU A 96 -4.94 -5.19 22.23
C GLU A 96 -3.71 -4.50 21.64
N LYS A 97 -3.70 -4.20 20.34
CA LYS A 97 -2.58 -3.55 19.64
C LYS A 97 -2.62 -2.02 19.64
N ILE A 98 -3.74 -1.45 20.07
CA ILE A 98 -3.97 0.01 20.09
C ILE A 98 -3.74 0.59 21.51
N ASN A 99 -3.66 -0.26 22.54
CA ASN A 99 -3.42 0.10 23.93
C ASN A 99 -1.94 -0.03 24.32
#